data_AF-A0A7J2K731-F1
#
_entry.id   AF-A0A7J2K731-F1
#
_cell.length_a   1.000
_cell.length_b   1.000
_cell.length_c   1.000
_cell.angle_alpha   90.00
_cell.angle_beta   90.00
_cell.angle_gamma   90.00
#
_symmetry.space_group_name_H-M   'P 1'
#
loop_
_entity.id
_entity.type
_entity.pdbx_description
1 polymer ?
#
loop_
_entity_poly.entity_id
_entity_poly.type
_entity_poly.pdbx_seq_one_letter_code
_entity_poly.pdbx_strand_id
1 'polypeptide(L)'
;MILLEKQPKMSLRRSYANGYKYCSRCRVYYLTDSVRCPYCGILLRNSPRKKKSLRNTKVVQVPPDLEKELEKIEVKVKVKTRST
;
A
#
# COMPACT_ATOMS: atom_id res chain seq x y z
N MET A 1 -36.68 8.58 3.42
CA MET A 1 -35.80 8.06 2.35
C MET A 1 -34.64 7.34 3.00
N ILE A 2 -34.63 6.01 2.96
CA ILE A 2 -33.60 5.19 3.57
C ILE A 2 -32.38 5.27 2.64
N LEU A 3 -31.36 6.00 3.07
CA LEU A 3 -30.05 5.94 2.44
C LEU A 3 -29.62 4.48 2.47
N LEU A 4 -29.59 3.85 1.30
CA LEU A 4 -28.81 2.63 1.09
C LEU A 4 -27.35 3.04 1.30
N GLU A 5 -26.94 3.05 2.58
CA GLU A 5 -25.57 3.31 3.00
C GLU A 5 -24.71 2.19 2.43
N LYS A 6 -24.18 2.48 1.25
CA LYS A 6 -23.25 1.63 0.51
C LYS A 6 -22.17 1.18 1.48
N GLN A 7 -22.17 -0.10 1.84
CA GLN A 7 -21.26 -0.57 2.87
C GLN A 7 -19.81 -0.28 2.44
N PRO A 8 -19.01 0.35 3.31
CA PRO A 8 -17.64 0.70 3.00
C PRO A 8 -16.82 -0.58 2.77
N LYS A 9 -15.96 -0.58 1.75
CA LYS A 9 -15.10 -1.73 1.49
C LYS A 9 -14.14 -1.93 2.67
N MET A 10 -14.22 -3.11 3.28
CA MET A 10 -13.43 -3.49 4.45
C MET A 10 -12.34 -4.48 4.09
N SER A 11 -11.25 -4.46 4.85
CA SER A 11 -10.24 -5.52 4.78
C SER A 11 -9.45 -5.63 6.09
N LEU A 12 -9.04 -6.85 6.41
CA LEU A 12 -8.20 -7.14 7.58
C LEU A 12 -6.70 -7.05 7.27
N ARG A 13 -6.31 -7.29 6.01
CA ARG A 13 -4.90 -7.44 5.58
C ARG A 13 -4.33 -6.25 4.78
N ARG A 14 -5.06 -5.14 4.60
CA ARG A 14 -4.53 -3.95 3.94
C ARG A 14 -3.57 -3.17 4.84
N SER A 15 -2.88 -2.22 4.24
CA SER A 15 -2.12 -1.17 4.91
C SER A 15 -2.81 0.19 4.66
N TYR A 16 -2.23 1.29 5.14
CA TYR A 16 -2.69 2.66 4.87
C TYR A 16 -2.54 3.10 3.38
N ALA A 17 -2.10 2.19 2.50
CA ALA A 17 -2.00 2.45 1.08
C ALA A 17 -3.39 2.58 0.43
N ASN A 18 -3.45 3.21 -0.74
CA ASN A 18 -4.66 3.30 -1.58
C ASN A 18 -5.89 3.91 -0.87
N GLY A 19 -5.68 4.85 0.06
CA GLY A 19 -6.76 5.55 0.76
C GLY A 19 -7.44 4.76 1.88
N TYR A 20 -6.94 3.59 2.24
CA TYR A 20 -7.48 2.83 3.38
C TYR A 20 -7.12 3.50 4.72
N LYS A 21 -8.11 3.59 5.60
CA LYS A 21 -7.96 4.15 6.95
C LYS A 21 -8.23 3.09 8.00
N TYR A 22 -7.48 3.11 9.10
CA TYR A 22 -7.54 2.07 10.12
C TYR A 22 -8.35 2.46 11.35
N CYS A 23 -9.29 1.62 11.75
CA CYS A 23 -10.02 1.76 13.00
C CYS A 23 -9.34 0.97 14.13
N SER A 24 -8.90 1.63 15.21
CA SER A 24 -8.30 0.93 16.36
C SER A 24 -9.28 0.11 17.20
N ARG A 25 -10.58 0.42 17.16
CA ARG A 25 -11.60 -0.29 17.92
C ARG A 25 -12.09 -1.53 17.17
N CYS A 26 -12.48 -1.36 15.90
CA CYS A 26 -12.90 -2.48 15.04
C CYS A 26 -11.72 -3.33 14.54
N ARG A 27 -10.49 -2.82 14.60
CA ARG A 27 -9.27 -3.47 14.09
C ARG A 27 -9.30 -3.79 12.58
N VAL A 28 -10.06 -3.01 11.82
CA VAL A 28 -10.31 -3.20 10.37
C VAL A 28 -9.86 -1.95 9.60
N TYR A 29 -9.42 -2.15 8.35
CA TYR A 29 -9.19 -1.08 7.38
C TYR A 29 -10.44 -0.82 6.56
N TYR A 30 -10.82 0.45 6.45
CA TYR A 30 -11.96 0.93 5.68
C TYR A 30 -11.48 1.78 4.51
N LEU A 31 -11.98 1.50 3.31
CA LEU A 31 -11.85 2.41 2.18
C LEU A 31 -13.01 3.40 2.25
N THR A 32 -12.77 4.56 2.83
CA THR A 32 -13.78 5.60 3.02
C THR A 32 -13.14 6.97 3.13
N ASP A 33 -13.81 7.97 2.60
CA ASP A 33 -13.40 9.38 2.71
C ASP A 33 -13.75 9.94 4.10
N SER A 34 -14.62 9.27 4.86
CA SER A 34 -15.01 9.71 6.19
C SER A 34 -13.82 9.72 7.17
N VAL A 35 -13.89 10.62 8.16
CA VAL A 35 -12.88 10.72 9.21
C VAL A 35 -13.20 9.79 10.39
N ARG A 36 -14.47 9.42 10.56
CA ARG A 36 -14.96 8.56 11.65
C ARG A 36 -15.33 7.18 11.13
N CYS A 37 -15.09 6.17 11.97
CA CYS A 37 -15.47 4.80 11.69
C CYS A 37 -17.00 4.72 11.58
N PRO A 38 -17.54 4.15 10.49
CA PRO A 38 -18.99 4.07 10.28
C PRO A 38 -19.70 3.16 11.28
N TYR A 39 -18.97 2.26 11.95
CA TYR A 39 -19.55 1.30 12.89
C TYR A 39 -19.43 1.72 14.35
N CYS A 40 -18.27 2.27 14.76
CA CYS A 40 -18.01 2.58 16.17
C CYS A 40 -17.72 4.06 16.44
N GLY A 41 -17.80 4.92 15.43
CA GLY A 41 -17.69 6.38 15.57
C GLY A 41 -16.31 6.94 15.89
N ILE A 42 -15.31 6.10 16.20
CA ILE A 42 -13.97 6.60 16.54
C ILE A 42 -13.26 7.20 15.33
N LEU A 43 -12.28 8.06 15.59
CA LEU A 43 -11.45 8.66 14.54
C LEU A 43 -10.58 7.60 13.85
N LEU A 44 -10.66 7.53 12.52
CA LEU A 44 -9.87 6.62 11.71
C LEU A 44 -8.44 7.13 11.57
N ARG A 45 -7.47 6.22 11.61
CA ARG A 45 -6.05 6.55 11.45
C ARG A 45 -5.66 6.50 9.97
N ASN A 46 -4.91 7.50 9.54
CA ASN A 46 -4.30 7.55 8.19
C ASN A 46 -2.82 7.15 8.20
N SER A 47 -2.22 6.96 9.37
CA SER A 47 -0.82 6.59 9.50
C SER A 47 -0.56 5.60 10.65
N PRO A 48 0.51 4.77 10.53
CA PRO A 48 0.96 3.92 11.62
C PRO A 48 1.38 4.75 12.84
N ARG A 49 1.10 4.26 14.07
CA ARG A 49 1.53 4.94 15.33
C ARG A 49 3.04 5.07 15.45
N LYS A 50 3.77 4.06 14.98
CA LYS A 50 5.23 4.03 14.97
C LYS A 50 5.68 3.94 13.52
N LYS A 51 6.43 4.94 13.05
CA LYS A 51 7.14 4.83 11.77
C LYS A 51 8.16 3.70 11.93
N LYS A 52 8.24 2.78 10.96
CA LYS A 52 9.32 1.80 10.93
C LYS A 52 10.62 2.58 10.80
N SER A 53 11.49 2.47 11.80
CA SER A 53 12.82 3.06 11.74
C SER A 53 13.60 2.34 10.65
N LEU A 54 14.07 3.07 9.64
CA LEU A 54 14.99 2.54 8.64
C LEU A 54 16.37 2.20 9.23
N ARG A 55 16.68 2.65 10.45
CA ARG A 55 18.00 2.46 11.08
C ARG A 55 18.39 0.99 11.26
N ASN A 56 17.41 0.09 11.36
CA ASN A 56 17.66 -1.35 11.55
C ASN A 56 17.33 -2.18 10.30
N THR A 57 16.95 -1.54 9.20
CA THR A 57 16.78 -2.25 7.93
C THR A 57 18.18 -2.51 7.39
N LYS A 58 18.53 -3.78 7.16
CA LYS A 58 19.76 -4.16 6.45
C LYS A 58 19.65 -3.69 5.01
N VAL A 59 19.97 -2.42 4.77
CA VAL A 59 20.11 -1.90 3.41
C VAL A 59 21.46 -2.42 2.93
N VAL A 60 21.43 -3.40 2.01
CA VAL A 60 22.64 -3.84 1.32
C VAL A 60 23.02 -2.69 0.40
N GLN A 61 24.11 -1.97 0.72
CA GLN A 61 24.67 -1.00 -0.19
C GLN A 61 25.27 -1.76 -1.36
N VAL A 62 24.76 -1.52 -2.56
CA VAL A 62 25.31 -2.11 -3.78
C VAL A 62 26.67 -1.45 -4.03
N PRO A 63 27.75 -2.22 -4.20
CA PRO A 63 29.06 -1.67 -4.56
C PRO A 63 28.99 -0.89 -5.88
N PRO A 64 29.65 0.28 -5.98
CA PRO A 64 29.63 1.12 -7.18
C PRO A 64 30.24 0.45 -8.44
N ASP A 65 30.98 -0.65 -8.28
CA ASP A 65 31.55 -1.41 -9.39
C ASP A 65 30.49 -2.14 -10.23
N LEU A 66 29.34 -2.50 -9.65
CA LEU A 66 28.25 -3.18 -10.35
C LEU A 66 27.38 -2.23 -11.18
N GLU A 67 27.38 -0.94 -10.88
CA GLU A 67 26.59 0.07 -11.61
C GLU A 67 27.09 0.22 -13.06
N LYS A 68 28.41 0.12 -13.26
CA LYS A 68 29.06 0.20 -14.58
C LYS A 68 28.84 -1.05 -15.45
N GLU A 69 28.51 -2.18 -14.83
CA GLU A 69 28.19 -3.42 -15.54
C GLU A 69 26.72 -3.45 -15.99
N LEU A 70 25.82 -2.85 -15.22
CA LEU A 70 24.39 -2.75 -15.53
C LEU A 70 24.10 -1.84 -16.73
N GLU A 71 24.87 -0.77 -16.92
CA GLU A 71 24.74 0.11 -18.11
C GLU A 71 25.09 -0.60 -19.42
N LYS A 72 25.85 -1.70 -19.38
CA LYS A 72 26.29 -2.43 -20.58
C LYS A 72 25.35 -3.55 -21.00
N ILE A 73 24.28 -3.82 -20.23
CA ILE A 73 23.33 -4.89 -20.54
C ILE A 73 22.27 -4.35 -21.51
N GLU A 74 22.53 -4.43 -22.82
CA GLU A 74 21.51 -4.24 -23.84
C GLU A 74 20.54 -5.44 -23.87
N VAL A 75 19.33 -5.27 -23.33
CA VAL A 75 18.29 -6.30 -23.43
C VAL A 75 17.52 -6.13 -24.76
N LYS A 76 17.83 -6.96 -25.75
CA LYS A 76 17.06 -7.05 -27.01
C LYS A 76 15.79 -7.86 -26.80
N VAL A 77 14.67 -7.19 -26.54
CA VAL A 77 13.36 -7.84 -26.43
C VAL A 77 12.82 -8.16 -27.83
N LYS A 78 12.90 -9.43 -28.26
CA LYS A 78 12.17 -9.92 -29.45
C LYS A 78 10.75 -10.29 -29.05
N VAL A 79 9.79 -9.42 -29.33
CA VAL A 79 8.37 -9.73 -29.20
C VAL A 79 7.96 -10.59 -30.40
N LYS A 80 7.69 -11.89 -30.17
CA LYS A 80 6.99 -12.71 -31.17
C LYS A 80 5.49 -12.40 -31.05
N THR A 81 4.95 -11.71 -32.04
CA THR A 81 3.50 -11.61 -32.24
C THR A 81 2.98 -13.00 -32.62
N ARG A 82 2.02 -13.53 -31.85
CA ARG A 82 1.17 -14.63 -32.32
C ARG A 82 0.10 -14.00 -33.21
N SER A 83 0.22 -14.20 -34.51
CA SER A 83 -0.87 -14.01 -35.46
C SER A 83 -1.93 -15.07 -35.18
N THR A 84 -3.10 -14.63 -34.69
CA THR A 84 -4.37 -15.36 -34.73
C THR A 84 -4.91 -15.42 -36.14
#